data_AF-A0A166KSR0-F1
#
_entry.id   AF-A0A166KSR0-F1
#
_cell.length_a   1.000
_cell.length_b   1.000
_cell.length_c   1.000
_cell.angle_alpha   90.00
_cell.angle_beta   90.00
_cell.angle_gamma   90.00
#
_symmetry.space_group_name_H-M   'P 1'
#
loop_
_entity.id
_entity.type
_entity.pdbx_description
1 polymer ?
#
loop_
_entity_poly.entity_id
_entity_poly.type
_entity_poly.pdbx_seq_one_letter_code
_entity_poly.pdbx_strand_id
1 'polypeptide(L)'
;MSGTYSEKLGDTQRELGSYFDKSATVVRSNFEWFETAYIRPLITFSLDAFDTHPWVTTFFAIFAALSLLPVVSFLGMTVFVIAFVSFLFFVLAVVTITVFVVLFGILLLTTLTVLLIVSFFLTPIVLSTYIITRLVLHLRREGSMGFSTWLAETKAQLLGRPGQLKENAEGSESSTSSGVLVDGDKDVKVEGK
;
A
#
# COMPACT_ATOMS: atom_id res chain seq x y z
N MET A 1 18.17 19.71 8.27
CA MET A 1 17.20 18.94 7.47
C MET A 1 15.75 18.97 7.98
N SER A 2 15.43 19.63 9.09
CA SER A 2 14.04 19.69 9.61
C SER A 2 13.15 20.76 8.94
N GLY A 3 13.73 21.83 8.37
CA GLY A 3 12.97 22.96 7.81
C GLY A 3 12.14 22.62 6.57
N THR A 4 12.63 21.74 5.70
CA THR A 4 11.98 21.41 4.41
C THR A 4 10.67 20.63 4.57
N TYR A 5 10.47 19.91 5.67
CA TYR A 5 9.20 19.20 5.93
C TYR A 5 8.10 20.14 6.43
N SER A 6 8.45 21.15 7.24
CA SER A 6 7.47 22.13 7.72
C SER A 6 6.95 23.02 6.60
N GLU A 7 7.80 23.36 5.63
CA GLU A 7 7.42 24.18 4.48
C GLU A 7 6.43 23.44 3.58
N LYS A 8 6.70 22.16 3.27
CA LYS A 8 5.80 21.30 2.49
C LYS A 8 4.42 21.09 3.14
N LEU A 9 4.35 20.97 4.46
CA LEU A 9 3.04 20.84 5.15
C LEU A 9 2.21 22.12 4.99
N GLY A 10 2.83 23.29 5.12
CA GLY A 10 2.15 24.58 4.96
C GLY A 10 1.59 24.77 3.55
N ASP A 11 2.35 24.39 2.53
CA ASP A 11 1.90 24.47 1.14
C ASP A 11 0.76 23.50 0.83
N THR A 12 0.84 22.26 1.34
CA THR A 12 -0.25 21.27 1.17
C THR A 12 -1.54 21.75 1.83
N GLN A 13 -1.46 22.36 3.02
CA GLN A 13 -2.63 22.89 3.72
C GLN A 13 -3.25 24.09 2.97
N ARG A 14 -2.43 24.98 2.38
CA ARG A 14 -2.91 26.08 1.53
C ARG A 14 -3.59 25.57 0.26
N GLU A 15 -3.02 24.55 -0.37
CA GLU A 15 -3.60 23.94 -1.56
C GLU A 15 -4.96 23.30 -1.25
N LEU A 16 -5.07 22.52 -0.17
CA LEU A 16 -6.33 21.96 0.33
C LEU A 16 -7.38 23.04 0.60
N GLY A 17 -6.98 24.14 1.24
CA GLY A 17 -7.85 25.30 1.47
C GLY A 17 -8.40 25.86 0.16
N SER A 18 -7.56 26.01 -0.86
CA SER A 18 -7.98 26.50 -2.17
C SER A 18 -8.98 25.58 -2.88
N TYR A 19 -8.88 24.26 -2.70
CA TYR A 19 -9.88 23.31 -3.24
C TYR A 19 -11.23 23.43 -2.53
N PHE A 20 -11.23 23.66 -1.21
CA PHE A 20 -12.47 23.90 -0.47
C PHE A 20 -13.14 25.21 -0.90
N ASP A 21 -12.38 26.30 -1.03
CA ASP A 21 -12.92 27.59 -1.49
C ASP A 21 -13.48 27.49 -2.91
N LYS A 22 -12.77 26.79 -3.80
CA LYS A 22 -13.23 26.55 -5.17
C LYS A 22 -14.51 25.71 -5.19
N SER A 23 -14.56 24.64 -4.40
CA SER A 23 -15.74 23.77 -4.31
C SER A 23 -16.93 24.51 -3.71
N ALA A 24 -16.73 25.31 -2.67
CA ALA A 24 -17.76 26.14 -2.06
C ALA A 24 -18.29 27.18 -3.06
N THR A 25 -17.42 27.80 -3.85
CA THR A 25 -17.81 28.75 -4.90
C THR A 25 -18.67 28.08 -5.97
N VAL A 26 -18.33 26.85 -6.38
CA VAL A 26 -19.12 26.07 -7.34
C VAL A 26 -20.48 25.67 -6.77
N VAL A 27 -20.55 25.22 -5.52
CA VAL A 27 -21.83 24.87 -4.89
C VAL A 27 -22.71 26.13 -4.76
N ARG A 28 -22.11 27.25 -4.37
CA ARG A 28 -22.83 28.52 -4.24
C ARG A 28 -23.34 29.05 -5.58
N SER A 29 -22.53 29.02 -6.64
CA SER A 29 -22.97 29.46 -7.97
C SER A 29 -24.08 28.57 -8.54
N ASN A 30 -24.03 27.25 -8.30
CA ASN A 30 -25.10 26.34 -8.67
C ASN A 30 -26.38 26.61 -7.86
N PHE A 31 -26.25 26.91 -6.57
CA PHE A 31 -27.39 27.26 -5.73
C PHE A 31 -28.02 28.59 -6.15
N GLU A 32 -27.20 29.61 -6.44
CA GLU A 32 -27.67 30.92 -6.95
C GLU A 32 -28.38 30.77 -8.30
N TRP A 33 -27.84 29.94 -9.19
CA TRP A 33 -28.50 29.62 -10.46
C TRP A 33 -29.82 28.88 -10.24
N PHE A 34 -29.84 27.86 -9.36
CA PHE A 34 -31.05 27.10 -9.05
C PHE A 34 -32.13 27.97 -8.41
N GLU A 35 -31.75 28.81 -7.45
CA GLU A 35 -32.64 29.75 -6.78
C GLU A 35 -33.26 30.71 -7.80
N THR A 36 -32.43 31.27 -8.69
CA THR A 36 -32.89 32.23 -9.69
C THR A 36 -33.75 31.56 -10.77
N ALA A 37 -33.37 30.37 -11.22
CA ALA A 37 -34.03 29.67 -12.33
C ALA A 37 -35.32 28.96 -11.91
N TYR A 38 -35.42 28.45 -10.68
CA TYR A 38 -36.55 27.62 -10.23
C TYR A 38 -37.31 28.22 -9.06
N ILE A 39 -36.60 28.67 -8.01
CA ILE A 39 -37.27 29.11 -6.76
C ILE A 39 -37.98 30.45 -6.98
N ARG A 40 -37.30 31.45 -7.54
CA ARG A 40 -37.88 32.78 -7.80
C ARG A 40 -39.16 32.75 -8.64
N PRO A 41 -39.19 32.12 -9.84
CA PRO A 41 -40.41 32.08 -10.64
C PRO A 41 -41.55 31.33 -9.94
N LEU A 42 -41.24 30.27 -9.18
CA LEU A 42 -42.23 29.52 -8.42
C LEU A 42 -42.88 30.39 -7.34
N ILE A 43 -42.09 31.18 -6.61
CA ILE A 43 -42.59 32.09 -5.57
C ILE A 43 -43.47 33.18 -6.20
N THR A 44 -43.00 33.83 -7.27
CA THR A 44 -43.80 34.89 -7.93
C THR A 44 -45.08 34.34 -8.53
N PHE A 45 -45.04 33.15 -9.13
CA PHE A 45 -46.23 32.47 -9.66
C PHE A 45 -47.21 32.07 -8.54
N SER A 46 -46.70 31.60 -7.41
CA SER A 46 -47.52 31.26 -6.24
C SER A 46 -48.26 32.49 -5.70
N LEU A 47 -47.56 33.61 -5.53
CA LEU A 47 -48.16 34.86 -5.05
C LEU A 47 -49.25 35.37 -6.01
N ASP A 48 -48.98 35.40 -7.31
CA ASP A 48 -49.95 35.82 -8.33
C ASP A 48 -51.19 34.90 -8.39
N ALA A 49 -50.99 33.59 -8.21
CA ALA A 49 -52.08 32.62 -8.15
C ALA A 49 -52.97 32.81 -6.91
N PHE A 50 -52.40 33.19 -5.76
CA PHE A 50 -53.17 33.47 -4.54
C PHE A 50 -54.10 34.67 -4.70
N ASP A 51 -53.65 35.72 -5.39
CA ASP A 51 -54.46 36.91 -5.66
C ASP A 51 -55.59 36.60 -6.65
N THR A 52 -55.34 35.77 -7.66
CA THR A 52 -56.33 35.49 -8.71
C THR A 52 -57.39 34.47 -8.27
N HIS A 53 -57.01 33.39 -7.56
CA HIS A 53 -57.92 32.28 -7.21
C HIS A 53 -57.64 31.68 -5.81
N PRO A 54 -58.00 32.39 -4.71
CA PRO A 54 -57.56 32.04 -3.35
C PRO A 54 -58.05 30.66 -2.84
N TRP A 55 -59.22 30.21 -3.27
CA TRP A 55 -59.78 28.92 -2.83
C TRP A 55 -59.07 27.70 -3.42
N VAL A 56 -58.68 27.78 -4.70
CA VAL A 56 -58.01 26.68 -5.40
C VAL A 56 -56.55 26.59 -4.96
N THR A 57 -55.88 27.73 -4.81
CA THR A 57 -54.48 27.79 -4.39
C THR A 57 -54.28 27.33 -2.95
N THR A 58 -55.15 27.72 -2.01
CA THR A 58 -55.10 27.21 -0.63
C THR A 58 -55.29 25.70 -0.56
N PHE A 59 -56.21 25.13 -1.35
CA PHE A 59 -56.38 23.68 -1.45
C PHE A 59 -55.11 22.98 -1.93
N PHE A 60 -54.51 23.44 -3.04
CA PHE A 60 -53.26 22.87 -3.56
C PHE A 60 -52.09 23.06 -2.60
N ALA A 61 -51.99 24.18 -1.90
CA ALA A 61 -50.94 24.42 -0.91
C ALA A 61 -51.02 23.43 0.26
N ILE A 62 -52.22 23.20 0.80
CA ILE A 62 -52.44 22.21 1.87
C ILE A 62 -52.17 20.80 1.35
N PHE A 63 -52.67 20.46 0.16
CA PHE A 63 -52.42 19.18 -0.49
C PHE A 63 -50.92 18.94 -0.71
N ALA A 64 -50.19 19.94 -1.19
CA ALA A 64 -48.75 19.89 -1.39
C ALA A 64 -48.01 19.72 -0.05
N ALA A 65 -48.39 20.46 0.98
CA ALA A 65 -47.79 20.33 2.31
C ALA A 65 -48.02 18.93 2.92
N LEU A 66 -49.24 18.40 2.80
CA LEU A 66 -49.58 17.06 3.30
C LEU A 66 -48.94 15.93 2.48
N SER A 67 -48.77 16.10 1.18
CA SER A 67 -48.11 15.13 0.30
C SER A 67 -46.58 15.22 0.33
N LEU A 68 -46.00 16.35 0.74
CA LEU A 68 -44.56 16.48 0.94
C LEU A 68 -44.06 15.47 1.99
N LEU A 69 -44.81 15.28 3.08
CA LEU A 69 -44.43 14.37 4.16
C LEU A 69 -44.22 12.91 3.68
N PRO A 70 -45.20 12.26 3.00
CA PRO A 70 -44.99 10.91 2.48
C PRO A 70 -43.95 10.85 1.36
N VAL A 71 -43.82 11.89 0.51
CA VAL A 71 -42.79 11.92 -0.54
C VAL A 71 -41.38 11.99 0.05
N VAL A 72 -41.15 12.88 1.02
CA VAL A 72 -39.86 13.00 1.70
C VAL A 72 -39.55 11.75 2.51
N SER A 73 -40.55 11.16 3.18
CA SER A 73 -40.40 9.88 3.88
C SER A 73 -39.99 8.76 2.93
N PHE A 74 -40.64 8.65 1.76
CA PHE A 74 -40.31 7.67 0.74
C PHE A 74 -38.89 7.87 0.18
N LEU A 75 -38.51 9.11 -0.13
CA LEU A 75 -37.15 9.44 -0.58
C LEU A 75 -36.11 9.09 0.48
N GLY A 76 -36.36 9.46 1.74
CA GLY A 76 -35.48 9.14 2.87
C GLY A 76 -35.32 7.64 3.05
N MET A 77 -36.42 6.87 3.02
CA MET A 77 -36.39 5.41 3.09
C MET A 77 -35.63 4.79 1.91
N THR A 78 -35.81 5.31 0.70
CA THR A 78 -35.11 4.81 -0.50
C THR A 78 -33.60 5.01 -0.37
N VAL A 79 -33.16 6.22 0.00
CA VAL A 79 -31.74 6.52 0.23
C VAL A 79 -31.18 5.66 1.36
N PHE A 80 -31.94 5.50 2.45
CA PHE A 80 -31.55 4.66 3.58
C PHE A 80 -31.36 3.20 3.16
N VAL A 81 -32.28 2.63 2.39
CA VAL A 81 -32.18 1.25 1.89
C VAL A 81 -30.97 1.09 0.96
N ILE A 82 -30.74 2.03 0.04
CA ILE A 82 -29.57 1.99 -0.86
C ILE A 82 -28.26 2.06 -0.05
N ALA A 83 -28.18 2.95 0.93
CA ALA A 83 -27.01 3.08 1.80
C ALA A 83 -26.79 1.81 2.63
N PHE A 84 -27.85 1.25 3.21
CA PHE A 84 -27.80 0.03 4.00
C PHE A 84 -27.34 -1.18 3.18
N VAL A 85 -27.90 -1.36 1.98
CA VAL A 85 -27.50 -2.43 1.06
C VAL A 85 -26.04 -2.26 0.66
N SER A 86 -25.63 -1.05 0.29
CA SER A 86 -24.23 -0.75 -0.08
C SER A 86 -23.26 -1.04 1.06
N PHE A 87 -23.61 -0.65 2.29
CA PHE A 87 -22.83 -0.95 3.48
C PHE A 87 -22.72 -2.46 3.73
N LEU A 88 -23.81 -3.20 3.56
CA LEU A 88 -23.83 -4.66 3.74
C LEU A 88 -22.92 -5.36 2.72
N PHE A 89 -22.98 -4.96 1.45
CA PHE A 89 -22.06 -5.46 0.42
C PHE A 89 -20.60 -5.16 0.75
N PHE A 90 -20.32 -3.94 1.25
CA PHE A 90 -18.98 -3.56 1.66
C PHE A 90 -18.46 -4.44 2.80
N VAL A 91 -19.25 -4.66 3.84
CA VAL A 91 -18.88 -5.54 4.97
C VAL A 91 -18.62 -6.97 4.48
N LEU A 92 -19.51 -7.52 3.64
CA LEU A 92 -19.34 -8.86 3.08
C LEU A 92 -18.07 -8.97 2.22
N ALA A 93 -17.78 -7.95 1.41
CA ALA A 93 -16.57 -7.91 0.59
C ALA A 93 -15.30 -7.92 1.46
N VAL A 94 -15.25 -7.07 2.50
CA VAL A 94 -14.13 -7.03 3.44
C VAL A 94 -13.93 -8.36 4.14
N VAL A 95 -15.00 -8.95 4.69
CA VAL A 95 -14.94 -10.27 5.36
C VAL A 95 -14.42 -11.33 4.40
N THR A 96 -14.93 -11.37 3.17
CA THR A 96 -14.51 -12.34 2.16
C THR A 96 -13.02 -12.20 1.84
N ILE A 97 -12.55 -10.97 1.61
CA ILE A 97 -11.13 -10.69 1.36
C ILE A 97 -10.27 -11.13 2.54
N THR A 98 -10.67 -10.79 3.78
CA THR A 98 -9.94 -11.19 4.98
C THR A 98 -9.84 -12.71 5.11
N VAL A 99 -10.93 -13.44 4.85
CA VAL A 99 -10.93 -14.91 4.88
C VAL A 99 -9.94 -15.48 3.85
N PHE A 100 -9.95 -14.99 2.62
CA PHE A 100 -9.00 -15.43 1.60
C PHE A 100 -7.55 -15.12 1.98
N VAL A 101 -7.27 -13.91 2.47
CA VAL A 101 -5.92 -13.52 2.91
C VAL A 101 -5.42 -14.43 4.02
N VAL A 102 -6.25 -14.72 5.03
CA VAL A 102 -5.90 -15.63 6.13
C VAL A 102 -5.67 -17.05 5.60
N LEU A 103 -6.53 -17.55 4.73
CA LEU A 103 -6.41 -18.88 4.13
C LEU A 103 -5.10 -19.02 3.34
N PHE A 104 -4.79 -18.06 2.46
CA PHE A 104 -3.53 -18.04 1.72
C PHE A 104 -2.31 -17.89 2.64
N GLY A 105 -2.43 -17.10 3.72
CA GLY A 105 -1.40 -16.97 4.74
C GLY A 105 -1.09 -18.30 5.42
N ILE A 106 -2.11 -19.08 5.79
CA ILE A 106 -1.95 -20.42 6.39
C ILE A 106 -1.32 -21.39 5.39
N LEU A 107 -1.76 -21.38 4.12
CA LEU A 107 -1.18 -22.22 3.06
C LEU A 107 0.30 -21.87 2.83
N LEU A 108 0.65 -20.59 2.78
CA LEU A 108 2.03 -20.14 2.64
C LEU A 108 2.87 -20.57 3.84
N LEU A 109 2.37 -20.36 5.07
CA LEU A 109 3.07 -20.78 6.28
C LEU A 109 3.30 -22.30 6.30
N THR A 110 2.30 -23.08 5.88
CA THR A 110 2.39 -24.55 5.81
C THR A 110 3.43 -24.99 4.78
N THR A 111 3.40 -24.41 3.57
CA THR A 111 4.38 -24.75 2.52
C THR A 111 5.80 -24.34 2.91
N LEU A 112 5.98 -23.17 3.53
CA LEU A 112 7.28 -22.73 4.05
C LEU A 112 7.81 -23.68 5.14
N THR A 113 6.94 -24.13 6.04
CA THR A 113 7.29 -25.11 7.09
C THR A 113 7.72 -26.44 6.49
N VAL A 114 6.98 -26.97 5.51
CA VAL A 114 7.35 -28.20 4.80
C VAL A 114 8.69 -28.03 4.09
N LEU A 115 8.90 -26.92 3.38
CA LEU A 115 10.18 -26.61 2.72
C LEU A 115 11.34 -26.51 3.71
N LEU A 116 11.12 -25.91 4.89
CA LEU A 116 12.11 -25.84 5.95
C LEU A 116 12.50 -27.25 6.42
N ILE A 117 11.52 -28.11 6.69
CA ILE A 117 11.77 -29.50 7.10
C ILE A 117 12.53 -30.25 6.01
N VAL A 118 12.09 -30.16 4.75
CA VAL A 118 12.77 -30.79 3.61
C VAL A 118 14.21 -30.29 3.50
N SER A 119 14.43 -28.98 3.58
CA SER A 119 15.76 -28.37 3.56
C SER A 119 16.63 -28.86 4.72
N PHE A 120 16.05 -28.99 5.92
CA PHE A 120 16.73 -29.48 7.12
C PHE A 120 17.21 -30.93 6.95
N PHE A 121 16.47 -31.79 6.23
CA PHE A 121 16.89 -33.16 5.92
C PHE A 121 17.82 -33.25 4.71
N LEU A 122 17.62 -32.43 3.67
CA LEU A 122 18.48 -32.43 2.49
C LEU A 122 19.91 -31.98 2.83
N THR A 123 20.04 -30.96 3.69
CA THR A 123 21.34 -30.40 4.07
C THR A 123 22.33 -31.44 4.63
N PRO A 124 21.99 -32.27 5.65
CA PRO A 124 22.88 -33.29 6.17
C PRO A 124 23.11 -34.44 5.18
N ILE A 125 22.14 -34.78 4.32
CA ILE A 125 22.33 -35.82 3.28
C ILE A 125 23.38 -35.37 2.26
N VAL A 126 23.26 -34.14 1.74
CA VAL A 126 24.22 -33.57 0.81
C VAL A 126 25.58 -33.42 1.49
N LEU A 127 25.61 -32.92 2.73
CA LEU A 127 26.84 -32.78 3.50
C LEU A 127 27.51 -34.13 3.77
N SER A 128 26.75 -35.15 4.15
CA SER A 128 27.25 -36.51 4.38
C SER A 128 27.81 -37.11 3.09
N THR A 129 27.08 -36.99 1.98
CA THR A 129 27.53 -37.45 0.65
C THR A 129 28.82 -36.74 0.24
N TYR A 130 28.92 -35.44 0.46
CA TYR A 130 30.13 -34.66 0.20
C TYR A 130 31.32 -35.13 1.06
N ILE A 131 31.11 -35.33 2.36
CA ILE A 131 32.14 -35.83 3.27
C ILE A 131 32.62 -37.22 2.85
N ILE A 132 31.70 -38.13 2.54
CA ILE A 132 32.01 -39.50 2.10
C ILE A 132 32.77 -39.50 0.78
N THR A 133 32.31 -38.75 -0.22
CA THR A 133 32.99 -38.67 -1.52
C THR A 133 34.39 -38.08 -1.39
N ARG A 134 34.56 -37.02 -0.60
CA ARG A 134 35.88 -36.43 -0.31
C ARG A 134 36.80 -37.41 0.42
N LEU A 135 36.26 -38.17 1.38
CA LEU A 135 37.00 -39.19 2.12
C LEU A 135 37.48 -40.32 1.20
N VAL A 136 36.60 -40.84 0.34
CA VAL A 136 36.92 -41.88 -0.64
C VAL A 136 38.02 -41.42 -1.60
N LEU A 137 37.98 -40.15 -2.03
CA LEU A 137 39.02 -39.57 -2.89
C LEU A 137 40.39 -39.49 -2.18
N HIS A 138 40.44 -39.13 -0.90
CA HIS A 138 41.70 -39.10 -0.12
C HIS A 138 42.25 -40.50 0.12
N LEU A 139 41.39 -41.46 0.49
CA LEU A 139 41.80 -42.86 0.68
C LEU A 139 42.38 -43.47 -0.60
N ARG A 140 41.81 -43.12 -1.78
CA ARG A 140 42.34 -43.59 -3.07
C ARG A 140 43.70 -42.99 -3.44
N ARG A 141 44.01 -41.76 -2.99
CA ARG A 141 45.28 -41.08 -3.32
C ARG A 141 46.42 -41.42 -2.36
N GLU A 142 46.15 -41.51 -1.07
CA GLU A 142 47.19 -41.56 -0.01
C GLU A 142 47.14 -42.81 0.88
N GLY A 143 46.17 -43.70 0.66
CA GLY A 143 45.98 -44.89 1.50
C GLY A 143 45.48 -44.55 2.91
N SER A 144 45.92 -45.32 3.91
CA SER A 144 45.44 -45.17 5.30
C SER A 144 45.93 -43.90 6.01
N MET A 145 47.06 -43.32 5.59
CA MET A 145 47.58 -42.07 6.17
C MET A 145 46.72 -40.85 5.83
N GLY A 146 45.97 -40.87 4.73
CA GLY A 146 45.10 -39.76 4.32
C GLY A 146 43.96 -39.48 5.32
N PHE A 147 43.56 -40.47 6.14
CA PHE A 147 42.50 -40.29 7.13
C PHE A 147 42.87 -39.31 8.23
N SER A 148 44.08 -39.41 8.80
CA SER A 148 44.53 -38.53 9.87
C SER A 148 44.72 -37.08 9.40
N THR A 149 45.23 -36.90 8.18
CA THR A 149 45.42 -35.58 7.58
C THR A 149 44.09 -34.91 7.31
N TRP A 150 43.13 -35.65 6.72
CA TRP A 150 41.78 -35.16 6.49
C TRP A 150 41.06 -34.79 7.79
N LEU A 151 41.22 -35.57 8.86
CA LEU A 151 40.57 -35.30 10.14
C LEU A 151 41.17 -34.06 10.82
N ALA A 152 42.48 -33.85 10.71
CA ALA A 152 43.16 -32.64 11.17
C ALA A 152 42.68 -31.40 10.38
N GLU A 153 42.56 -31.50 9.06
CA GLU A 153 42.02 -30.43 8.21
C GLU A 153 40.56 -30.12 8.52
N THR A 154 39.71 -31.14 8.64
CA THR A 154 38.27 -30.98 8.90
C THR A 154 38.05 -30.37 10.28
N LYS A 155 38.82 -30.80 11.29
CA LYS A 155 38.79 -30.19 12.62
C LYS A 155 39.28 -28.73 12.59
N ALA A 156 40.31 -28.42 11.80
CA ALA A 156 40.79 -27.05 11.62
C ALA A 156 39.78 -26.15 10.89
N GLN A 157 39.02 -26.68 9.94
CA GLN A 157 37.94 -25.97 9.24
C GLN A 157 36.71 -25.77 10.14
N LEU A 158 36.35 -26.76 10.96
CA LEU A 158 35.12 -26.73 11.77
C LEU A 158 35.26 -25.91 13.06
N LEU A 159 36.43 -25.94 13.72
CA LEU A 159 36.66 -25.14 14.93
C LEU A 159 36.87 -23.65 14.63
N GLY A 160 37.00 -23.27 13.35
CA GLY A 160 37.50 -21.96 12.94
C GLY A 160 38.95 -21.80 13.39
N ARG A 161 39.83 -21.29 12.53
CA ARG A 161 41.23 -21.03 12.91
C ARG A 161 41.22 -20.01 14.06
N PRO A 162 41.52 -20.36 15.33
CA PRO A 162 41.33 -19.45 16.47
C PRO A 162 42.35 -18.31 16.53
N GLY A 163 43.11 -18.05 15.46
CA GLY A 163 44.36 -17.29 15.52
C GLY A 163 44.58 -16.22 14.46
N GLN A 164 43.74 -16.05 13.44
CA GLN A 164 44.00 -15.04 12.38
C GLN A 164 43.31 -13.69 12.58
N LEU A 165 42.55 -13.49 13.65
CA LEU A 165 41.95 -12.18 13.96
C LEU A 165 42.91 -11.21 14.67
N LYS A 166 44.16 -11.59 14.99
CA LYS A 166 45.09 -10.73 15.73
C LYS A 166 46.22 -10.10 14.91
N GLU A 167 46.31 -10.36 13.61
CA GLU A 167 47.41 -9.87 12.75
C GLU A 167 46.94 -8.84 11.70
N ASN A 168 45.78 -8.21 11.89
CA ASN A 168 45.32 -7.10 11.03
C ASN A 168 44.92 -5.83 11.83
N ALA A 169 45.16 -5.80 13.14
CA ALA A 169 44.86 -4.63 13.98
C ALA A 169 46.04 -3.67 14.17
N GLU A 170 47.23 -3.99 13.66
CA GLU A 170 48.44 -3.14 13.79
C GLU A 170 48.96 -2.58 12.45
N GLY A 171 48.16 -2.63 11.38
CA GLY A 171 48.59 -2.23 10.04
C GLY A 171 47.57 -1.39 9.25
N SER A 172 46.89 -0.44 9.91
CA SER A 172 46.09 0.57 9.20
C SER A 172 46.50 1.98 9.61
N GLU A 173 47.80 2.25 9.51
CA GLU A 173 48.29 3.60 9.27
C GLU A 173 48.70 3.70 7.79
N SER A 174 48.16 4.72 7.11
CA SER A 174 48.63 5.21 5.81
C SER A 174 48.35 4.36 4.55
N SER A 175 47.21 4.63 3.91
CA SER A 175 47.19 4.82 2.45
C SER A 175 46.14 5.85 2.06
N THR A 176 46.58 7.09 2.23
CA THR A 176 46.25 8.25 1.41
C THR A 176 46.25 7.89 -0.09
N SER A 177 45.34 8.52 -0.85
CA SER A 177 45.39 8.66 -2.31
C SER A 177 44.82 7.52 -3.16
N SER A 178 43.60 7.71 -3.66
CA SER A 178 43.45 8.08 -5.08
C SER A 178 41.99 8.39 -5.37
N GLY A 179 41.70 9.68 -5.57
CA GLY A 179 40.43 10.12 -6.12
C GLY A 179 40.33 9.72 -7.58
N VAL A 180 39.31 8.94 -7.92
CA VAL A 180 38.85 8.80 -9.30
C VAL A 180 37.74 9.82 -9.52
N LEU A 181 38.13 10.96 -10.09
CA LEU A 181 37.23 11.91 -10.72
C LEU A 181 36.59 11.22 -11.93
N VAL A 182 35.29 10.95 -11.86
CA VAL A 182 34.47 10.65 -13.04
C VAL A 182 34.04 12.00 -13.62
N ASP A 183 34.89 12.54 -14.49
CA ASP A 183 34.57 13.67 -15.37
C ASP A 183 33.78 13.17 -16.59
N GLY A 184 32.87 14.02 -17.08
CA GLY A 184 31.76 13.64 -17.95
C GLY A 184 32.08 13.42 -19.43
N ASP A 185 31.12 12.83 -20.14
CA ASP A 185 30.92 12.96 -21.59
C ASP A 185 29.44 12.62 -21.91
N LYS A 186 28.61 13.63 -22.15
CA LYS A 186 28.13 14.16 -23.45
C LYS A 186 26.88 13.48 -24.03
N ASP A 187 25.86 14.32 -24.15
CA ASP A 187 24.85 14.43 -25.22
C ASP A 187 24.65 13.25 -26.18
N VAL A 188 23.45 12.66 -26.14
CA VAL A 188 22.82 12.16 -27.37
C VAL A 188 21.36 12.62 -27.42
N LYS A 189 21.17 13.72 -28.16
CA LYS A 189 19.90 14.15 -28.74
C LYS A 189 19.53 13.17 -29.86
N VAL A 190 18.39 12.48 -29.76
CA VAL A 190 17.75 11.83 -30.92
C VAL A 190 16.34 12.37 -31.07
N GLU A 191 16.20 13.35 -31.96
CA GLU A 191 14.95 13.61 -32.68
C GLU A 191 14.69 12.44 -33.62
N GLY A 192 13.46 11.93 -33.65
CA GLY A 192 13.10 10.82 -34.52
C GLY A 192 11.60 10.64 -34.71
N LYS A 193 11.01 11.61 -35.42
CA LYS A 193 9.78 11.58 -36.26
C LYS A 193 8.46 11.08 -35.68
#